data_AF-A0A7C2RXE9-F1
#
_entry.id   AF-A0A7C2RXE9-F1
#
_cell.length_a   1.000
_cell.length_b   1.000
_cell.length_c   1.000
_cell.angle_alpha   90.00
_cell.angle_beta   90.00
_cell.angle_gamma   90.00
#
_symmetry.space_group_name_H-M   'P 1'
#
loop_
_entity.id
_entity.type
_entity.pdbx_description
1 polymer ?
#
loop_
_entity_poly.entity_id
_entity_poly.type
_entity_poly.pdbx_seq_one_letter_code
_entity_poly.pdbx_strand_id
1 'polypeptide(L)'
;MKLSDQNADLFFELMWSLQCFVNKRLQVLPHIETPEAYRHISMEEKMQAREALYANSELIETFVQENPYHFSDEKLEIVAGWKHFVAGQFYIERLLKKYAIFISSDNKVYGVLALYDPFQDMFYPEQLPVLV
;
A
#
# COMPACT_ATOMS: atom_id res chain seq x y z
N MET A 1 8.24 -13.79 7.30
CA MET A 1 7.07 -13.07 7.85
C MET A 1 6.40 -12.32 6.70
N LYS A 2 5.34 -12.87 6.14
CA LYS A 2 4.62 -12.25 5.02
C LYS A 2 3.16 -12.65 5.04
N LEU A 3 2.31 -11.92 4.33
CA LEU A 3 0.95 -12.37 4.06
C LEU A 3 0.97 -13.68 3.27
N SER A 4 -0.16 -14.41 3.30
CA SER A 4 -0.37 -15.48 2.32
C SER A 4 -0.41 -14.87 0.92
N ASP A 5 -0.03 -15.64 -0.09
CA ASP A 5 -0.03 -15.14 -1.47
C ASP A 5 -1.44 -14.68 -1.90
N GLN A 6 -2.49 -15.37 -1.44
CA GLN A 6 -3.89 -14.95 -1.64
C GLN A 6 -4.21 -13.57 -1.04
N ASN A 7 -3.72 -13.28 0.16
CA ASN A 7 -3.94 -11.98 0.80
C ASN A 7 -3.08 -10.87 0.16
N ALA A 8 -1.88 -11.22 -0.33
CA ALA A 8 -1.05 -10.30 -1.10
C ALA A 8 -1.69 -9.99 -2.48
N ASP A 9 -2.20 -10.99 -3.19
CA ASP A 9 -2.96 -10.84 -4.43
C ASP A 9 -4.15 -9.90 -4.23
N LEU A 10 -4.93 -10.14 -3.16
CA LEU A 10 -6.07 -9.31 -2.79
C LEU A 10 -5.65 -7.86 -2.49
N PHE A 11 -4.56 -7.65 -1.76
CA PHE A 11 -4.03 -6.32 -1.49
C PHE A 11 -3.73 -5.58 -2.80
N PHE A 12 -3.04 -6.21 -3.75
CA PHE A 12 -2.67 -5.55 -5.02
C PHE A 12 -3.88 -5.32 -5.94
N GLU A 13 -4.83 -6.25 -5.99
CA GLU A 13 -6.10 -6.06 -6.71
C GLU A 13 -6.81 -4.78 -6.26
N LEU A 14 -6.97 -4.64 -4.94
CA LEU A 14 -7.65 -3.50 -4.33
C LEU A 14 -6.82 -2.21 -4.46
N MET A 15 -5.51 -2.27 -4.19
CA MET A 15 -4.63 -1.10 -4.19
C MET A 15 -4.46 -0.51 -5.59
N TRP A 16 -4.27 -1.35 -6.62
CA TRP A 16 -4.15 -0.86 -8.00
C TRP A 16 -5.48 -0.32 -8.52
N SER A 17 -6.61 -0.92 -8.14
CA SER A 17 -7.93 -0.39 -8.49
C SER A 17 -8.17 0.99 -7.87
N LEU A 18 -7.81 1.16 -6.59
CA LEU A 18 -7.88 2.46 -5.91
C LEU A 18 -6.93 3.50 -6.54
N GLN A 19 -5.68 3.14 -6.78
CA GLN A 19 -4.70 4.04 -7.39
C GLN A 19 -5.09 4.42 -8.82
N CYS A 20 -5.65 3.50 -9.60
CA CYS A 20 -6.20 3.79 -10.93
C CYS A 20 -7.40 4.73 -10.84
N PHE A 21 -8.26 4.59 -9.84
CA PHE A 21 -9.38 5.52 -9.61
C PHE A 21 -8.88 6.93 -9.30
N VAL A 22 -7.93 7.06 -8.37
CA VAL A 22 -7.30 8.34 -8.03
C VAL A 22 -6.63 8.94 -9.27
N ASN A 23 -5.93 8.12 -10.05
CA ASN A 23 -5.31 8.56 -11.29
C ASN A 23 -6.33 9.17 -12.25
N LYS A 24 -7.50 8.55 -12.44
CA LYS A 24 -8.57 9.11 -13.28
C LYS A 24 -9.13 10.41 -12.75
N ARG A 25 -9.29 10.51 -11.42
CA ARG A 25 -9.84 11.71 -10.77
C ARG A 25 -8.91 12.91 -10.87
N LEU A 26 -7.61 12.67 -10.73
CA LEU A 26 -6.60 13.72 -10.63
C LEU A 26 -5.75 13.90 -11.91
N GLN A 27 -5.90 13.00 -12.89
CA GLN A 27 -5.16 13.01 -14.16
C GLN A 27 -3.63 13.01 -13.97
N VAL A 28 -3.13 12.24 -12.99
CA VAL A 28 -1.69 12.16 -12.65
C VAL A 28 -0.89 11.53 -13.79
N LEU A 29 -1.41 10.46 -14.36
CA LEU A 29 -0.89 9.68 -15.49
C LEU A 29 -2.00 9.57 -16.55
N PRO A 30 -2.19 10.59 -17.40
CA PRO A 30 -3.31 10.65 -18.34
C PRO A 30 -3.37 9.48 -19.33
N HIS A 31 -2.25 8.79 -19.58
CA HIS A 31 -2.16 7.62 -20.47
C HIS A 31 -2.66 6.31 -19.83
N ILE A 32 -3.02 6.31 -18.55
CA ILE A 32 -3.40 5.10 -17.80
C ILE A 32 -4.87 5.15 -17.37
N GLU A 33 -5.70 4.34 -18.02
CA GLU A 33 -7.14 4.34 -17.80
C GLU A 33 -7.70 3.06 -17.18
N THR A 34 -6.89 2.01 -16.99
CA THR A 34 -7.39 0.74 -16.45
C THR A 34 -6.45 0.19 -15.37
N PRO A 35 -6.96 -0.54 -14.37
CA PRO A 35 -6.12 -1.20 -13.38
C PRO A 35 -5.12 -2.18 -14.01
N GLU A 36 -5.51 -2.83 -15.11
CA GLU A 36 -4.62 -3.73 -15.83
C GLU A 36 -3.47 -2.99 -16.51
N ALA A 37 -3.72 -1.84 -17.16
CA ALA A 37 -2.65 -1.00 -17.68
C ALA A 37 -1.76 -0.49 -16.53
N TYR A 38 -2.37 -0.06 -15.42
CA TYR A 38 -1.69 0.42 -14.22
C TYR A 38 -0.73 -0.63 -13.62
N ARG A 39 -1.10 -1.92 -13.66
CA ARG A 39 -0.25 -3.01 -13.17
C ARG A 39 1.12 -3.05 -13.85
N HIS A 40 1.18 -2.68 -15.13
CA HIS A 40 2.38 -2.82 -15.97
C HIS A 40 3.24 -1.56 -16.07
N ILE A 41 2.83 -0.46 -15.45
CA ILE A 41 3.62 0.79 -15.47
C ILE A 41 4.87 0.69 -14.59
N SER A 42 5.79 1.62 -14.80
CA SER A 42 7.05 1.69 -14.05
C SER A 42 6.83 1.94 -12.55
N MET A 43 7.82 1.60 -11.74
CA MET A 43 7.77 1.88 -10.30
C MET A 43 7.64 3.39 -10.02
N GLU A 44 8.31 4.23 -10.81
CA GLU A 44 8.25 5.69 -10.69
C GLU A 44 6.83 6.22 -10.94
N GLU A 45 6.15 5.76 -11.99
CA GLU A 45 4.75 6.12 -12.25
C GLU A 45 3.82 5.62 -11.14
N LYS A 46 4.02 4.40 -10.63
CA LYS A 46 3.26 3.90 -9.47
C LYS A 46 3.47 4.77 -8.23
N MET A 47 4.68 5.28 -8.01
CA MET A 47 4.96 6.21 -6.93
C MET A 47 4.19 7.51 -7.09
N GLN A 48 4.10 8.08 -8.30
CA GLN A 48 3.35 9.32 -8.53
C GLN A 48 1.86 9.18 -8.17
N ALA A 49 1.21 8.10 -8.61
CA ALA A 49 -0.19 7.84 -8.27
C ALA A 49 -0.40 7.52 -6.78
N ARG A 50 0.59 6.86 -6.14
CA ARG A 50 0.58 6.60 -4.69
C ARG A 50 0.68 7.90 -3.89
N GLU A 51 1.59 8.80 -4.23
CA GLU A 51 1.73 10.10 -3.58
C GLU A 51 0.45 10.95 -3.74
N ALA A 52 -0.15 10.91 -4.93
CA ALA A 52 -1.43 11.58 -5.17
C ALA A 52 -2.55 11.02 -4.29
N LEU A 53 -2.61 9.70 -4.10
CA LEU A 53 -3.56 9.07 -3.16
C LEU A 53 -3.31 9.53 -1.71
N TYR A 54 -2.05 9.59 -1.26
CA TYR A 54 -1.71 10.02 0.10
C TYR A 54 -2.05 11.49 0.35
N ALA A 55 -1.87 12.35 -0.65
CA ALA A 55 -2.24 13.75 -0.58
C ALA A 55 -3.76 13.98 -0.60
N ASN A 56 -4.55 13.02 -1.10
CA ASN A 56 -6.01 13.12 -1.28
C ASN A 56 -6.72 11.90 -0.68
N SER A 57 -6.46 11.63 0.60
CA SER A 57 -6.96 10.44 1.31
C SER A 57 -8.48 10.33 1.36
N GLU A 58 -9.21 11.43 1.21
CA GLU A 58 -10.67 11.48 1.09
C GLU A 58 -11.19 10.72 -0.14
N LEU A 59 -10.36 10.56 -1.17
CA LEU A 59 -10.70 9.76 -2.35
C LEU A 59 -10.85 8.27 -2.04
N ILE A 60 -10.33 7.78 -0.92
CA ILE A 60 -10.58 6.41 -0.43
C ILE A 60 -12.07 6.25 -0.12
N GLU A 61 -12.66 7.20 0.59
CA GLU A 61 -14.07 7.14 0.96
C GLU A 61 -14.97 7.34 -0.27
N THR A 62 -14.59 8.22 -1.19
CA THR A 62 -15.27 8.36 -2.48
C THR A 62 -15.22 7.06 -3.29
N PHE A 63 -14.06 6.40 -3.37
CA PHE A 63 -13.92 5.12 -4.06
C PHE A 63 -14.85 4.05 -3.49
N VAL A 64 -14.93 3.97 -2.16
CA VAL A 64 -15.80 3.01 -1.46
C VAL A 64 -17.27 3.29 -1.75
N GLN A 65 -17.69 4.57 -1.73
CA GLN A 65 -19.06 4.97 -1.99
C GLN A 65 -19.50 4.74 -3.44
N GLU A 66 -18.64 5.09 -4.40
CA GLU A 66 -18.95 4.95 -5.83
C GLU A 66 -18.83 3.51 -6.33
N ASN A 67 -17.98 2.71 -5.67
CA ASN A 67 -17.68 1.32 -6.01
C ASN A 67 -17.56 1.06 -7.53
N PRO A 68 -16.65 1.77 -8.23
CA PRO A 68 -16.58 1.75 -9.70
C PRO A 68 -16.22 0.38 -10.30
N TYR A 69 -15.72 -0.55 -9.49
CA TYR A 69 -15.32 -1.90 -9.89
C TYR A 69 -16.25 -2.99 -9.35
N HIS A 70 -17.39 -2.62 -8.76
CA HIS A 70 -18.38 -3.56 -8.22
C HIS A 70 -17.79 -4.59 -7.23
N PHE A 71 -16.89 -4.14 -6.36
CA PHE A 71 -16.35 -4.95 -5.29
C PHE A 71 -17.42 -5.33 -4.28
N SER A 72 -17.23 -6.50 -3.64
CA SER A 72 -18.05 -6.95 -2.53
C SER A 72 -17.86 -6.08 -1.29
N ASP A 73 -18.83 -6.11 -0.38
CA ASP A 73 -18.78 -5.36 0.88
C ASP A 73 -17.52 -5.69 1.69
N GLU A 74 -17.10 -6.96 1.73
CA GLU A 74 -15.85 -7.38 2.40
C GLU A 74 -14.61 -6.71 1.81
N LYS A 75 -14.54 -6.61 0.47
CA LYS A 75 -13.44 -5.94 -0.23
C LYS A 75 -13.45 -4.43 0.03
N LEU A 76 -14.64 -3.82 0.02
CA LEU A 76 -14.82 -2.41 0.31
C LEU A 76 -14.46 -2.07 1.76
N GLU A 77 -14.75 -2.95 2.71
CA GLU A 77 -14.38 -2.78 4.11
C GLU A 77 -12.85 -2.75 4.29
N ILE A 78 -12.12 -3.61 3.58
CA ILE A 78 -10.64 -3.57 3.55
C ILE A 78 -10.15 -2.21 3.05
N VAL A 79 -10.68 -1.73 1.92
CA VAL A 79 -10.28 -0.44 1.34
C VAL A 79 -10.65 0.72 2.25
N ALA A 80 -11.83 0.71 2.86
CA ALA A 80 -12.28 1.72 3.81
C ALA A 80 -11.33 1.81 5.02
N GLY A 81 -10.78 0.68 5.48
CA GLY A 81 -9.78 0.63 6.54
C GLY A 81 -8.49 1.38 6.20
N TRP A 82 -8.14 1.54 4.92
CA TRP A 82 -6.91 2.22 4.51
C TRP A 82 -6.92 3.73 4.74
N LYS A 83 -8.07 4.35 5.04
CA LYS A 83 -8.10 5.76 5.49
C LYS A 83 -7.32 6.00 6.78
N HIS A 84 -7.03 4.95 7.53
CA HIS A 84 -6.24 4.98 8.76
C HIS A 84 -4.76 4.67 8.50
N PHE A 85 -4.27 4.79 7.27
CA PHE A 85 -2.86 4.56 6.97
C PHE A 85 -1.96 5.47 7.81
N VAL A 86 -0.78 4.94 8.14
CA VAL A 86 0.25 5.70 8.84
C VAL A 86 1.38 5.94 7.85
N ALA A 87 1.70 7.20 7.60
CA ALA A 87 2.82 7.62 6.76
C ALA A 87 3.85 8.40 7.60
N GLY A 88 5.11 8.32 7.17
CA GLY A 88 6.22 8.95 7.86
C GLY A 88 7.50 8.14 7.65
N GLN A 89 8.53 8.54 8.38
CA GLN A 89 9.79 7.81 8.44
C GLN A 89 9.73 6.76 9.53
N PHE A 90 10.27 5.58 9.25
CA PHE A 90 10.32 4.49 10.20
C PHE A 90 11.72 3.91 10.28
N TYR A 91 12.14 3.53 11.49
CA TYR A 91 13.26 2.62 11.65
C TYR A 91 12.75 1.19 11.63
N ILE A 92 13.25 0.38 10.71
CA ILE A 92 13.15 -1.08 10.83
C ILE A 92 14.17 -1.50 11.87
N GLU A 93 13.72 -1.82 13.08
CA GLU A 93 14.62 -2.12 14.20
C GLU A 93 15.01 -3.59 14.26
N ARG A 94 14.07 -4.51 14.02
CA ARG A 94 14.36 -5.96 13.95
C ARG A 94 13.35 -6.75 13.14
N LEU A 95 13.80 -7.92 12.69
CA LEU A 95 13.01 -8.90 11.95
C LEU A 95 12.70 -10.11 12.85
N LEU A 96 11.44 -10.30 13.25
CA LEU A 96 11.02 -11.44 14.09
C LEU A 96 10.37 -12.54 13.24
N LYS A 97 10.17 -13.73 13.83
CA LYS A 97 9.52 -14.84 13.11
C LYS A 97 8.13 -14.49 12.56
N LYS A 98 7.35 -13.70 13.31
CA LYS A 98 5.95 -13.37 12.97
C LYS A 98 5.76 -12.02 12.29
N TYR A 99 6.58 -11.02 12.58
CA TYR A 99 6.45 -9.65 12.04
C TYR A 99 7.76 -8.87 12.22
N ALA A 100 7.95 -7.81 11.44
CA ALA A 100 9.04 -6.87 11.60
C ALA A 100 8.64 -5.77 12.58
N ILE A 101 9.59 -5.21 13.31
CA ILE A 101 9.38 -4.06 14.20
C ILE A 101 9.73 -2.79 13.46
N PHE A 102 8.74 -1.93 13.26
CA PHE A 102 8.91 -0.59 12.71
C PHE A 102 8.67 0.42 13.82
N ILE A 103 9.61 1.34 14.02
CA ILE A 103 9.53 2.41 15.03
C ILE A 103 9.41 3.74 14.30
N SER A 104 8.32 4.46 14.50
CA SER A 104 8.12 5.80 13.92
C SER A 104 8.92 6.86 14.67
N SER A 105 9.08 8.03 14.04
CA SER A 105 9.77 9.18 14.64
C SER A 105 9.13 9.70 15.94
N ASP A 106 7.83 9.42 16.18
CA ASP A 106 7.12 9.71 17.44
C ASP A 106 7.18 8.55 18.46
N ASN A 107 8.09 7.59 18.27
CA ASN A 107 8.35 6.43 19.13
C ASN A 107 7.18 5.43 19.24
N LYS A 108 6.21 5.43 18.30
CA LYS A 108 5.24 4.34 18.21
C LYS A 108 5.87 3.11 17.55
N VAL A 109 5.43 1.94 18.00
CA VAL A 109 5.98 0.65 17.56
C VAL A 109 4.90 -0.14 16.83
N TYR A 110 5.22 -0.58 15.63
CA TYR A 110 4.32 -1.33 14.75
C TYR A 110 4.90 -2.72 14.44
N GLY A 111 4.04 -3.73 14.51
CA GLY A 111 4.31 -5.05 13.96
C GLY A 111 3.88 -5.07 12.48
N VAL A 112 4.83 -5.22 11.57
CA VAL A 112 4.58 -5.12 10.12
C VAL A 112 4.82 -6.47 9.44
N LEU A 113 3.89 -6.85 8.56
CA LEU A 113 4.05 -7.99 7.65
C LEU A 113 4.41 -7.48 6.26
N ALA A 114 5.29 -8.20 5.58
CA ALA A 114 5.54 -7.94 4.17
C ALA A 114 4.41 -8.52 3.29
N LEU A 115 4.35 -8.07 2.04
CA LEU A 115 3.39 -8.57 1.04
C LEU A 115 3.90 -9.88 0.41
N TYR A 116 4.50 -9.85 -0.79
CA TYR A 116 5.05 -11.06 -1.43
C TYR A 116 6.44 -11.44 -0.95
N ASP A 117 7.33 -10.46 -0.87
CA ASP A 117 8.73 -10.68 -0.55
C ASP A 117 8.97 -10.43 0.95
N PRO A 118 9.41 -11.43 1.72
CA PRO A 118 9.79 -11.26 3.11
C PRO A 118 10.81 -10.13 3.31
N PHE A 119 10.69 -9.38 4.42
CA PHE A 119 11.66 -8.33 4.75
C PHE A 119 13.12 -8.81 4.81
N GLN A 120 13.36 -10.06 5.20
CA GLN A 120 14.72 -10.64 5.27
C GLN A 120 15.41 -10.78 3.90
N ASP A 121 14.64 -10.76 2.80
CA ASP A 121 15.17 -10.84 1.44
C ASP A 121 15.55 -9.44 0.92
N MET A 122 15.06 -8.38 1.59
CA MET A 122 15.31 -6.98 1.27
C MET A 122 16.29 -6.30 2.23
N PHE A 123 16.29 -6.72 3.51
CA PHE A 123 17.09 -6.14 4.58
C PHE A 123 17.84 -7.23 5.35
N TYR A 124 19.17 -7.11 5.41
CA TYR A 124 20.01 -8.02 6.18
C TYR A 124 19.94 -7.66 7.66
N PRO A 125 19.68 -8.61 8.58
CA PRO A 125 19.57 -8.34 10.02
C PRO A 125 20.78 -7.61 10.63
N GLU A 126 21.97 -7.81 10.07
CA GLU A 126 23.22 -7.18 10.50
C GLU A 126 23.30 -5.68 10.20
N GLN A 127 22.42 -5.18 9.31
CA GLN A 127 22.35 -3.77 8.91
C GLN A 127 21.32 -2.96 9.69
N LEU A 128 20.59 -3.61 10.61
CA LEU A 128 19.55 -2.95 11.40
C LEU A 128 20.13 -2.23 12.62
N PRO A 129 19.56 -1.08 13.05
CA PRO A 129 18.36 -0.46 12.49
C PRO A 129 18.63 0.32 11.19
N VAL A 130 17.67 0.27 10.25
CA VAL A 130 17.72 1.05 8.99
C VAL A 130 16.51 1.98 8.90
N LEU A 131 16.73 3.21 8.42
CA LEU A 131 15.69 4.20 8.18
C LEU A 131 15.04 3.94 6.81
N VAL A 132 13.71 3.91 6.77
CA VAL A 132 12.88 3.74 5.56
C VAL A 132 11.75 4.76 5.50
#